data_AF-A0A238ZIT1-F1
#
_entry.id   AF-A0A238ZIT1-F1
#
_cell.length_a   1.000
_cell.length_b   1.000
_cell.length_c   1.000
_cell.angle_alpha   90.00
_cell.angle_beta   90.00
_cell.angle_gamma   90.00
#
_symmetry.space_group_name_H-M   'P 1'
#
loop_
_entity.id
_entity.type
_entity.pdbx_description
1 polymer ?
#
loop_
_entity_poly.entity_id
_entity_poly.type
_entity_poly.pdbx_seq_one_letter_code
_entity_poly.pdbx_strand_id
1 'polypeptide(L)'
;MTAAPARGAGPVSTPRVLGRTCAAEWARLWTVRTSWWFLLAAAVVLLGVGALVGTEVAGEPATGSPEPAWRVASAAVVPAQFALLGLALTAVTADHGTGGIVPTLQWTPRRSVLFTARAAVAVLSATALGVVLAAASAGAAALASGGRLDLPAADGVSVLGTVALVVAAGAALAVGLGALLRSTAGALVGVFLLVLVLPLLLGNAGWTWATAVAEVLPGTGAVSLLLGEDGQGTTRQAAGAVLLAWAGGALLLGWLRTVRDDVR
;
A
#
# COMPACT_ATOMS: atom_id res chain seq x y z
N MET A 1 -49.62 28.31 -23.04
CA MET A 1 -48.49 27.41 -22.72
C MET A 1 -47.93 27.80 -21.36
N THR A 2 -48.29 27.06 -20.31
CA THR A 2 -47.80 27.28 -18.94
C THR A 2 -46.50 26.49 -18.74
N ALA A 3 -45.39 27.19 -18.52
CA ALA A 3 -44.10 26.57 -18.21
C ALA A 3 -44.17 25.90 -16.83
N ALA A 4 -43.85 24.61 -16.78
CA ALA A 4 -43.74 23.87 -15.52
C ALA A 4 -42.56 24.43 -14.70
N PRO A 5 -42.71 24.59 -13.37
CA PRO A 5 -41.62 25.09 -12.54
C PRO A 5 -40.47 24.07 -12.55
N ALA A 6 -39.27 24.55 -12.85
CA ALA A 6 -38.05 23.76 -12.73
C ALA A 6 -37.93 23.29 -11.28
N ARG A 7 -38.05 21.97 -11.06
CA ARG A 7 -37.78 21.34 -9.77
C ARG A 7 -36.34 21.67 -9.40
N GLY A 8 -36.15 22.60 -8.47
CA GLY A 8 -34.84 22.96 -7.95
C GLY A 8 -34.14 21.69 -7.47
N ALA A 9 -32.99 21.38 -8.08
CA ALA A 9 -32.15 20.30 -7.59
C ALA A 9 -31.73 20.66 -6.16
N GLY A 10 -32.24 19.93 -5.17
CA GLY A 10 -31.86 20.12 -3.78
C GLY A 10 -30.34 20.02 -3.60
N PRO A 11 -29.77 20.66 -2.56
CA PRO A 11 -28.33 20.69 -2.36
C PRO A 11 -27.76 19.27 -2.34
N VAL A 12 -26.83 18.99 -3.27
CA VAL A 12 -26.21 17.67 -3.39
C VAL A 12 -25.34 17.43 -2.16
N SER A 13 -25.70 16.45 -1.33
CA SER A 13 -24.95 16.12 -0.12
C SER A 13 -23.53 15.66 -0.47
N THR A 14 -22.52 16.25 0.16
CA THR A 14 -21.10 15.86 0.06
C THR A 14 -20.84 14.34 0.18
N PRO A 15 -21.46 13.57 1.10
CA PRO A 15 -21.23 12.13 1.19
C PRO A 15 -21.70 11.36 -0.05
N ARG A 16 -22.82 11.75 -0.67
CA ARG A 16 -23.29 11.12 -1.93
C ARG A 16 -22.34 11.42 -3.08
N VAL A 17 -21.76 12.61 -3.14
CA VAL A 17 -20.74 12.95 -4.15
C VAL A 17 -19.52 12.07 -3.95
N LEU A 18 -18.98 12.01 -2.72
CA LEU A 18 -17.83 11.17 -2.40
C LEU A 18 -18.07 9.69 -2.76
N GLY A 19 -19.22 9.13 -2.38
CA GLY A 19 -19.55 7.74 -2.70
C GLY A 19 -19.61 7.45 -4.20
N ARG A 20 -20.20 8.36 -5.00
CA ARG A 20 -20.22 8.25 -6.46
C ARG A 20 -18.82 8.39 -7.07
N THR A 21 -18.00 9.30 -6.54
CA THR A 21 -16.61 9.47 -6.98
C THR A 21 -15.78 8.24 -6.66
N CYS A 22 -15.93 7.63 -5.47
CA CYS A 22 -15.26 6.37 -5.13
C CYS A 22 -15.67 5.23 -6.08
N ALA A 23 -16.96 5.11 -6.42
CA ALA A 23 -17.41 4.10 -7.37
C ALA A 23 -16.82 4.29 -8.77
N ALA A 24 -16.72 5.54 -9.24
CA ALA A 24 -16.10 5.86 -10.52
C ALA A 24 -14.59 5.56 -10.52
N GLU A 25 -13.87 5.94 -9.47
CA GLU A 25 -12.44 5.66 -9.34
C GLU A 25 -12.15 4.16 -9.17
N TRP A 26 -13.04 3.41 -8.51
CA TRP A 26 -12.95 1.96 -8.44
C TRP A 26 -13.04 1.33 -9.83
N ALA A 27 -14.09 1.66 -10.60
CA ALA A 27 -14.23 1.15 -11.96
C ALA A 27 -13.02 1.50 -12.82
N ARG A 28 -12.52 2.74 -12.69
CA ARG A 28 -11.34 3.21 -13.40
C ARG A 28 -10.09 2.39 -13.06
N LEU A 29 -9.80 2.18 -11.78
CA LEU A 29 -8.61 1.42 -11.34
C LEU A 29 -8.53 0.04 -12.01
N TRP A 30 -9.67 -0.63 -12.15
CA TRP A 30 -9.77 -1.99 -12.71
C TRP A 30 -9.83 -2.04 -14.24
N THR A 31 -10.12 -0.93 -14.91
CA THR A 31 -10.06 -0.84 -16.39
C THR A 31 -8.63 -0.68 -16.93
N VAL A 32 -7.68 -0.27 -16.09
CA VAL A 32 -6.29 -0.06 -16.51
C VAL A 32 -5.54 -1.38 -16.57
N ARG A 33 -5.01 -1.74 -17.75
CA ARG A 33 -4.24 -2.98 -17.96
C ARG A 33 -3.02 -3.10 -17.03
N THR A 34 -2.36 -1.98 -16.74
CA THR A 34 -1.19 -1.95 -15.85
C THR A 34 -1.53 -2.35 -14.41
N SER A 35 -2.75 -2.08 -13.92
CA SER A 35 -3.20 -2.52 -12.59
C SER A 35 -3.16 -4.05 -12.48
N TRP A 36 -3.57 -4.74 -13.54
CA TRP A 36 -3.54 -6.20 -13.61
C TRP A 36 -2.13 -6.77 -13.63
N TRP A 37 -1.18 -6.08 -14.29
CA TRP A 37 0.23 -6.48 -14.26
C TRP A 37 0.84 -6.35 -12.86
N PHE A 38 0.54 -5.26 -12.15
CA PHE A 38 0.97 -5.12 -10.75
C PHE A 38 0.34 -6.16 -9.83
N LEU A 39 -0.96 -6.43 -10.00
CA LEU A 39 -1.64 -7.48 -9.24
C LEU A 39 -1.04 -8.86 -9.52
N LEU A 40 -0.76 -9.18 -10.79
CA LEU A 40 -0.11 -10.42 -11.19
C LEU A 40 1.29 -10.53 -10.57
N ALA A 41 2.09 -9.46 -10.63
CA ALA A 41 3.42 -9.44 -10.02
C ALA A 41 3.36 -9.67 -8.50
N ALA A 42 2.43 -9.00 -7.80
CA ALA A 42 2.20 -9.23 -6.38
C ALA A 42 1.81 -10.68 -6.11
N ALA A 43 0.85 -11.23 -6.86
CA ALA A 43 0.39 -12.61 -6.69
C ALA A 43 1.51 -13.64 -6.94
N VAL A 44 2.31 -13.45 -7.99
CA VAL A 44 3.45 -14.32 -8.30
C VAL A 44 4.47 -14.31 -7.17
N VAL A 45 4.82 -13.15 -6.63
CA VAL A 45 5.79 -13.06 -5.52
C VAL A 45 5.22 -13.68 -4.25
N LEU A 46 4.00 -13.30 -3.85
CA LEU A 46 3.39 -13.78 -2.60
C LEU A 46 3.13 -15.30 -2.62
N LEU A 47 2.49 -15.81 -3.67
CA LEU A 47 2.20 -17.23 -3.79
C LEU A 47 3.46 -18.04 -4.08
N GLY A 48 4.38 -17.50 -4.90
CA GLY A 48 5.63 -18.14 -5.24
C GLY A 48 6.53 -18.33 -4.02
N VAL A 49 6.72 -17.28 -3.21
CA VAL A 49 7.49 -17.37 -1.96
C VAL A 49 6.82 -18.34 -0.98
N GLY A 50 5.49 -18.26 -0.82
CA GLY A 50 4.75 -19.17 0.04
C GLY A 50 4.96 -20.64 -0.35
N ALA A 51 4.73 -20.97 -1.61
CA ALA A 51 4.91 -22.33 -2.13
C ALA A 51 6.37 -22.79 -2.04
N LEU A 52 7.34 -21.94 -2.41
CA LEU A 52 8.77 -22.26 -2.36
C LEU A 52 9.20 -22.62 -0.94
N VAL A 53 8.93 -21.75 0.04
CA VAL A 53 9.29 -22.00 1.44
C VAL A 53 8.60 -23.25 1.97
N GLY A 54 7.32 -23.46 1.62
CA GLY A 54 6.63 -24.70 1.97
C GLY A 54 7.35 -25.95 1.42
N THR A 55 7.77 -25.94 0.15
CA THR A 55 8.51 -27.07 -0.43
C THR A 55 9.88 -27.30 0.21
N GLU A 56 10.57 -26.24 0.62
CA GLU A 56 11.84 -26.34 1.34
C GLU A 56 11.62 -27.03 2.70
N VAL A 57 10.65 -26.56 3.48
CA VAL A 57 10.30 -27.16 4.78
C VAL A 57 9.87 -28.62 4.66
N ALA A 58 9.19 -29.01 3.56
CA ALA A 58 8.81 -30.39 3.31
C ALA A 58 10.03 -31.34 3.19
N GLY A 59 11.14 -30.83 2.63
CA GLY A 59 12.38 -31.58 2.40
C GLY A 59 13.30 -31.67 3.62
N GLU A 60 13.11 -30.83 4.64
CA GLU A 60 13.93 -30.84 5.84
C GLU A 60 13.56 -31.98 6.80
N PRO A 61 14.51 -32.51 7.59
CA PRO A 61 14.16 -33.44 8.68
C PRO A 61 13.20 -32.77 9.66
N ALA A 62 12.16 -33.48 10.10
CA ALA A 62 11.19 -32.93 11.04
C ALA A 62 11.88 -32.64 12.38
N THR A 63 12.14 -31.36 12.66
CA THR A 63 12.76 -30.89 13.89
C THR A 63 11.75 -30.03 14.66
N GLY A 64 11.39 -30.47 15.86
CA GLY A 64 10.54 -29.69 16.76
C GLY A 64 9.05 -29.64 16.37
N SER A 65 8.37 -28.61 16.88
CA SER A 65 6.94 -28.36 16.65
C SER A 65 6.73 -27.62 15.33
N PRO A 66 5.59 -27.80 14.64
CA PRO A 66 5.26 -27.05 13.43
C PRO A 66 5.35 -25.54 13.67
N GLU A 67 6.12 -24.86 12.83
CA GLU A 67 6.17 -23.39 12.85
C GLU A 67 4.94 -22.80 12.13
N PRO A 68 4.49 -21.60 12.52
CA PRO A 68 3.32 -20.97 11.90
C PRO A 68 3.64 -20.48 10.48
N ALA A 69 2.85 -20.93 9.51
CA ALA A 69 2.95 -20.52 8.09
C ALA A 69 2.78 -19.00 7.88
N TRP A 70 2.15 -18.31 8.84
CA TRP A 70 1.95 -16.86 8.81
C TRP A 70 3.26 -16.06 8.78
N ARG A 71 4.35 -16.59 9.32
CA ARG A 71 5.67 -15.93 9.24
C ARG A 71 6.17 -15.85 7.80
N VAL A 72 5.87 -16.87 6.99
CA VAL A 72 6.19 -16.90 5.55
C VAL A 72 5.44 -15.79 4.83
N ALA A 73 4.16 -15.59 5.14
CA ALA A 73 3.37 -14.52 4.56
C ALA A 73 3.91 -13.12 4.91
N SER A 74 4.30 -12.88 6.18
CA SER A 74 4.93 -11.62 6.57
C SER A 74 6.21 -11.33 5.77
N ALA A 75 7.07 -12.34 5.61
CA ALA A 75 8.31 -12.20 4.85
C ALA A 75 8.04 -11.98 3.35
N ALA A 76 7.07 -12.70 2.77
CA ALA A 76 6.70 -12.56 1.37
C ALA A 76 6.13 -11.17 1.03
N VAL A 77 5.48 -10.49 1.98
CA VAL A 77 4.94 -9.13 1.81
C VAL A 77 6.05 -8.10 1.63
N VAL A 78 7.22 -8.26 2.26
CA VAL A 78 8.32 -7.28 2.22
C VAL A 78 8.73 -6.91 0.78
N PRO A 79 9.00 -7.86 -0.13
CA PRO A 79 9.23 -7.52 -1.54
C PRO A 79 7.93 -7.30 -2.33
N ALA A 80 6.87 -8.05 -2.03
CA ALA A 80 5.63 -8.00 -2.83
C ALA A 80 4.87 -6.67 -2.70
N GLN A 81 5.05 -5.96 -1.58
CA GLN A 81 4.40 -4.67 -1.36
C GLN A 81 4.72 -3.70 -2.50
N PHE A 82 5.94 -3.68 -3.05
CA PHE A 82 6.28 -2.72 -4.12
C PHE A 82 5.39 -2.83 -5.37
N ALA A 83 4.92 -4.05 -5.69
CA ALA A 83 3.94 -4.24 -6.74
C ALA A 83 2.56 -3.66 -6.36
N LEU A 84 2.12 -3.85 -5.11
CA LEU A 84 0.88 -3.26 -4.57
C LEU A 84 0.95 -1.72 -4.51
N LEU A 85 2.10 -1.15 -4.14
CA LEU A 85 2.35 0.29 -4.16
C LEU A 85 2.34 0.82 -5.61
N GLY A 86 2.88 0.06 -6.56
CA GLY A 86 2.77 0.34 -8.00
C GLY A 86 1.31 0.37 -8.47
N LEU A 87 0.49 -0.60 -8.04
CA LEU A 87 -0.96 -0.60 -8.29
C LEU A 87 -1.62 0.66 -7.72
N ALA A 88 -1.32 1.03 -6.47
CA ALA A 88 -1.87 2.23 -5.86
C ALA A 88 -1.47 3.52 -6.60
N LEU A 89 -0.24 3.58 -7.12
CA LEU A 89 0.26 4.72 -7.90
C LEU A 89 -0.53 4.93 -9.20
N THR A 90 -0.98 3.85 -9.86
CA THR A 90 -1.74 3.98 -11.11
C THR A 90 -2.99 4.84 -10.95
N ALA A 91 -3.62 4.85 -9.77
CA ALA A 91 -4.80 5.67 -9.48
C ALA A 91 -4.52 7.19 -9.55
N VAL A 92 -3.31 7.60 -9.19
CA VAL A 92 -2.91 9.02 -9.10
C VAL A 92 -2.18 9.48 -10.36
N THR A 93 -1.41 8.59 -10.99
CA THR A 93 -0.50 8.97 -12.08
C THR A 93 -1.08 8.74 -13.47
N ALA A 94 -2.19 8.00 -13.62
CA ALA A 94 -2.83 7.77 -14.91
C ALA A 94 -3.29 9.07 -15.62
N ASP A 95 -3.49 10.17 -14.90
CA ASP A 95 -3.82 11.49 -15.49
C ASP A 95 -2.59 12.26 -15.99
N HIS A 96 -1.41 11.96 -15.44
CA HIS A 96 -0.19 12.74 -15.68
C HIS A 96 0.55 12.32 -16.96
N GLY A 97 0.41 11.06 -17.38
CA GLY A 97 1.04 10.54 -18.60
C GLY A 97 0.29 10.84 -19.91
N THR A 98 -0.98 11.24 -19.83
CA THR A 98 -1.87 11.41 -21.01
C THR A 98 -2.25 12.86 -21.30
N GLY A 99 -1.77 13.83 -20.50
CA GLY A 99 -2.17 15.24 -20.63
C GLY A 99 -3.63 15.53 -20.25
N GLY A 100 -4.34 14.57 -19.65
CA GLY A 100 -5.78 14.60 -19.37
C GLY A 100 -6.22 15.37 -18.12
N ILE A 101 -5.37 16.28 -17.61
CA ILE A 101 -5.73 17.13 -16.47
C ILE A 101 -6.82 18.15 -16.89
N VAL A 102 -6.87 18.53 -18.17
CA VAL A 102 -7.74 19.62 -18.67
C VAL A 102 -9.25 19.26 -18.69
N PRO A 103 -9.72 18.09 -19.15
CA PRO A 103 -11.17 17.80 -19.19
C PRO A 103 -11.77 17.51 -17.81
N THR A 104 -11.00 16.89 -16.90
CA THR A 104 -11.48 16.43 -15.59
C THR A 104 -11.63 17.58 -14.59
N LEU A 105 -10.75 18.58 -14.67
CA LEU A 105 -10.77 19.76 -13.79
C LEU A 105 -11.80 20.82 -14.20
N GLN A 106 -12.26 20.83 -15.46
CA GLN A 106 -13.26 21.77 -15.95
C GLN A 106 -14.68 21.51 -15.40
N TRP A 107 -14.93 20.34 -14.81
CA TRP A 107 -16.28 19.91 -14.40
C TRP A 107 -16.48 19.61 -12.91
N THR A 108 -15.41 19.58 -12.09
CA THR A 108 -15.52 19.18 -10.67
C THR A 108 -15.03 20.28 -9.71
N PRO A 109 -15.92 21.11 -9.14
CA PRO A 109 -15.55 22.19 -8.20
C PRO A 109 -15.02 21.70 -6.83
N ARG A 110 -14.76 20.38 -6.65
CA ARG A 110 -14.43 19.75 -5.36
C ARG A 110 -13.20 18.84 -5.47
N ARG A 111 -12.04 19.45 -5.73
CA ARG A 111 -10.75 18.76 -5.94
C ARG A 111 -10.27 17.96 -4.73
N SER A 112 -10.59 18.43 -3.52
CA SER A 112 -10.35 17.67 -2.29
C SER A 112 -11.11 16.34 -2.27
N VAL A 113 -12.39 16.36 -2.67
CA VAL A 113 -13.23 15.14 -2.72
C VAL A 113 -12.66 14.14 -3.72
N LEU A 114 -12.18 14.61 -4.88
CA LEU A 114 -11.56 13.75 -5.89
C LEU A 114 -10.26 13.12 -5.38
N PHE A 115 -9.36 13.91 -4.78
CA PHE A 115 -8.11 13.40 -4.22
C PHE A 115 -8.37 12.36 -3.12
N THR A 116 -9.27 12.67 -2.19
CA THR A 116 -9.62 11.74 -1.10
C THR A 116 -10.24 10.46 -1.63
N ALA A 117 -11.14 10.54 -2.63
CA ALA A 117 -11.72 9.36 -3.25
C ALA A 117 -10.67 8.47 -3.92
N ARG A 118 -9.74 9.06 -4.69
CA ARG A 118 -8.64 8.34 -5.33
C ARG A 118 -7.72 7.68 -4.33
N ALA A 119 -7.26 8.44 -3.34
CA ALA A 119 -6.40 7.93 -2.29
C ALA A 119 -7.06 6.78 -1.53
N ALA A 120 -8.33 6.96 -1.13
CA ALA A 120 -9.07 5.93 -0.41
C ALA A 120 -9.26 4.65 -1.24
N VAL A 121 -9.71 4.77 -2.50
CA VAL A 121 -9.90 3.61 -3.38
C VAL A 121 -8.58 2.89 -3.61
N ALA A 122 -7.50 3.61 -3.92
CA ALA A 122 -6.20 3.02 -4.20
C ALA A 122 -5.61 2.29 -2.98
N VAL A 123 -5.61 2.95 -1.82
CA VAL A 123 -5.10 2.39 -0.56
C VAL A 123 -5.93 1.18 -0.16
N LEU A 124 -7.27 1.29 -0.11
CA LEU A 124 -8.14 0.19 0.29
C LEU A 124 -8.03 -1.00 -0.66
N SER A 125 -7.90 -0.77 -1.97
CA SER A 125 -7.72 -1.84 -2.96
C SER A 125 -6.40 -2.57 -2.73
N ALA A 126 -5.29 -1.82 -2.65
CA ALA A 126 -3.97 -2.38 -2.42
C ALA A 126 -3.89 -3.17 -1.10
N THR A 127 -4.46 -2.61 -0.03
CA THR A 127 -4.53 -3.26 1.29
C THR A 127 -5.36 -4.53 1.26
N ALA A 128 -6.57 -4.49 0.71
CA ALA A 128 -7.44 -5.67 0.63
C ALA A 128 -6.79 -6.80 -0.18
N LEU A 129 -6.21 -6.47 -1.32
CA LEU A 129 -5.49 -7.44 -2.16
C LEU A 129 -4.24 -7.97 -1.46
N GLY A 130 -3.47 -7.11 -0.79
CA GLY A 130 -2.30 -7.51 -0.01
C GLY A 130 -2.64 -8.50 1.10
N VAL A 131 -3.72 -8.24 1.84
CA VAL A 131 -4.22 -9.15 2.89
C VAL A 131 -4.66 -10.49 2.31
N VAL A 132 -5.44 -10.47 1.22
CA VAL A 132 -5.91 -11.69 0.56
C VAL A 132 -4.74 -12.52 0.03
N LEU A 133 -3.78 -11.88 -0.63
CA LEU A 133 -2.60 -12.56 -1.17
C LEU A 133 -1.66 -13.05 -0.06
N ALA A 134 -1.53 -12.33 1.06
CA ALA A 134 -0.76 -12.79 2.21
C ALA A 134 -1.40 -14.02 2.87
N ALA A 135 -2.72 -14.03 3.01
CA ALA A 135 -3.44 -15.21 3.49
C ALA A 135 -3.27 -16.41 2.53
N ALA A 136 -3.36 -16.16 1.22
CA ALA A 136 -3.12 -17.18 0.21
C ALA A 136 -1.66 -17.68 0.19
N SER A 137 -0.69 -16.81 0.48
CA SER A 137 0.73 -17.16 0.64
C SER A 137 0.95 -18.11 1.83
N ALA A 138 0.36 -17.80 2.99
CA ALA A 138 0.40 -18.68 4.16
C ALA A 138 -0.27 -20.03 3.86
N GLY A 139 -1.41 -20.01 3.16
CA GLY A 139 -2.10 -21.21 2.68
C GLY A 139 -1.22 -22.05 1.75
N ALA A 140 -0.57 -21.43 0.76
CA ALA A 140 0.33 -22.09 -0.16
C ALA A 140 1.53 -22.72 0.57
N ALA A 141 2.11 -22.02 1.55
CA ALA A 141 3.19 -22.55 2.37
C ALA A 141 2.76 -23.77 3.19
N ALA A 142 1.61 -23.68 3.88
CA ALA A 142 1.08 -24.79 4.66
C ALA A 142 0.79 -26.02 3.79
N LEU A 143 0.13 -25.83 2.64
CA LEU A 143 -0.17 -26.91 1.69
C LEU A 143 1.10 -27.55 1.13
N ALA A 144 2.08 -26.76 0.72
CA ALA A 144 3.33 -27.25 0.14
C ALA A 144 4.25 -27.92 1.19
N SER A 145 4.11 -27.58 2.47
CA SER A 145 4.92 -28.14 3.57
C SER A 145 4.62 -29.59 3.93
N GLY A 146 3.54 -30.18 3.39
CA GLY A 146 3.14 -31.55 3.72
C GLY A 146 2.71 -31.73 5.19
N GLY A 147 2.15 -30.69 5.81
CA GLY A 147 1.67 -30.72 7.20
C GLY A 147 2.72 -30.35 8.25
N ARG A 148 3.83 -29.72 7.84
CA ARG A 148 4.90 -29.26 8.74
C ARG A 148 4.77 -27.80 9.18
N LEU A 149 3.93 -27.03 8.49
CA LEU A 149 3.57 -25.68 8.89
C LEU A 149 2.09 -25.64 9.27
N ASP A 150 1.80 -25.02 10.40
CA ASP A 150 0.44 -24.84 10.90
C ASP A 150 -0.13 -23.47 10.53
N LEU A 151 -1.46 -23.38 10.51
CA LEU A 151 -2.23 -22.16 10.25
C LEU A 151 -3.15 -21.82 11.44
N PRO A 152 -2.58 -21.49 12.62
CA PRO A 152 -3.39 -21.08 13.76
C PRO A 152 -4.14 -19.78 13.44
N ALA A 153 -5.46 -19.80 13.60
CA ALA A 153 -6.30 -18.65 13.23
C ALA A 153 -6.00 -17.39 14.06
N ALA A 154 -5.61 -17.56 15.33
CA ALA A 154 -5.28 -16.45 16.23
C ALA A 154 -4.08 -15.64 15.71
N ASP A 155 -3.02 -16.32 15.28
CA ASP A 155 -1.82 -15.68 14.72
C ASP A 155 -2.14 -15.01 13.39
N GLY A 156 -3.00 -15.64 12.57
CA GLY A 156 -3.44 -15.11 11.28
C GLY A 156 -4.10 -13.74 11.40
N VAL A 157 -4.96 -13.52 12.40
CA VAL A 157 -5.59 -12.21 12.61
C VAL A 157 -4.54 -11.13 12.92
N SER A 158 -3.57 -11.45 13.77
CA SER A 158 -2.51 -10.51 14.13
C SER A 158 -1.62 -10.16 12.93
N VAL A 159 -1.18 -11.17 12.19
CA VAL A 159 -0.29 -11.02 11.03
C VAL A 159 -0.99 -10.30 9.89
N LEU A 160 -2.21 -10.70 9.54
CA LEU A 160 -2.97 -10.04 8.48
C LEU A 160 -3.33 -8.60 8.85
N GLY A 161 -3.57 -8.31 10.14
CA GLY A 161 -3.73 -6.94 10.64
C GLY A 161 -2.47 -6.09 10.45
N THR A 162 -1.29 -6.65 10.74
CA THR A 162 -0.01 -6.00 10.50
C THR A 162 0.27 -5.79 9.01
N VAL A 163 0.02 -6.80 8.17
CA VAL A 163 0.11 -6.69 6.71
C VAL A 163 -0.81 -5.58 6.19
N ALA A 164 -2.05 -5.53 6.69
CA ALA A 164 -3.00 -4.50 6.31
C ALA A 164 -2.48 -3.10 6.63
N LEU A 165 -1.95 -2.90 7.84
CA LEU A 165 -1.37 -1.64 8.28
C LEU A 165 -0.18 -1.22 7.40
N VAL A 166 0.76 -2.13 7.17
CA VAL A 166 1.99 -1.83 6.41
C VAL A 166 1.68 -1.54 4.95
N VAL A 167 0.84 -2.35 4.30
CA VAL A 167 0.44 -2.12 2.91
C VAL A 167 -0.40 -0.84 2.80
N ALA A 168 -1.31 -0.57 3.75
CA ALA A 168 -2.10 0.66 3.73
C ALA A 168 -1.21 1.91 3.84
N ALA A 169 -0.28 1.92 4.79
CA ALA A 169 0.61 3.04 4.99
C ALA A 169 1.60 3.21 3.82
N GLY A 170 2.14 2.11 3.29
CA GLY A 170 2.99 2.13 2.10
C GLY A 170 2.25 2.62 0.85
N ALA A 171 1.03 2.15 0.62
CA ALA A 171 0.19 2.64 -0.48
C ALA A 171 -0.16 4.12 -0.32
N ALA A 172 -0.47 4.57 0.89
CA ALA A 172 -0.74 5.97 1.19
C ALA A 172 0.50 6.86 0.95
N LEU A 173 1.68 6.40 1.39
CA LEU A 173 2.97 7.03 1.10
C LEU A 173 3.18 7.18 -0.40
N ALA A 174 2.97 6.10 -1.16
CA ALA A 174 3.13 6.08 -2.61
C ALA A 174 2.16 7.04 -3.30
N VAL A 175 0.87 7.01 -2.94
CA VAL A 175 -0.17 7.93 -3.45
C VAL A 175 0.22 9.39 -3.17
N GLY A 176 0.66 9.70 -1.95
CA GLY A 176 1.08 11.04 -1.55
C GLY A 176 2.28 11.55 -2.35
N LEU A 177 3.34 10.73 -2.46
CA LEU A 177 4.51 11.03 -3.28
C LEU A 177 4.19 11.12 -4.77
N GLY A 178 3.29 10.28 -5.28
CA GLY A 178 2.77 10.32 -6.65
C GLY A 178 2.12 11.66 -6.97
N ALA A 179 1.28 12.16 -6.08
CA ALA A 179 0.65 13.47 -6.21
C ALA A 179 1.65 14.62 -6.06
N LEU A 180 2.62 14.50 -5.14
CA LEU A 180 3.64 15.52 -4.89
C LEU A 180 4.63 15.66 -6.05
N LEU A 181 5.09 14.55 -6.62
CA LEU A 181 6.12 14.51 -7.66
C LEU A 181 5.55 14.58 -9.07
N ARG A 182 4.24 14.32 -9.26
CA ARG A 182 3.56 14.31 -10.57
C ARG A 182 4.21 13.38 -11.60
N SER A 183 4.89 12.33 -11.14
CA SER A 183 5.60 11.37 -11.98
C SER A 183 5.52 9.98 -11.38
N THR A 184 5.08 8.99 -12.17
CA THR A 184 5.06 7.58 -11.75
C THR A 184 6.45 7.08 -11.43
N ALA A 185 7.42 7.36 -12.29
CA ALA A 185 8.79 6.91 -12.12
C ALA A 185 9.43 7.57 -10.88
N GLY A 186 9.27 8.89 -10.72
CA GLY A 186 9.80 9.62 -9.57
C GLY A 186 9.19 9.14 -8.24
N ALA A 187 7.89 8.87 -8.22
CA ALA A 187 7.22 8.37 -7.03
C ALA A 187 7.62 6.95 -6.66
N LEU A 188 7.72 6.04 -7.65
CA LEU A 188 8.15 4.67 -7.40
C LEU A 188 9.60 4.64 -6.89
N VAL A 189 10.50 5.41 -7.53
CA VAL A 189 11.89 5.55 -7.09
C VAL A 189 11.97 6.15 -5.69
N GLY A 190 11.21 7.21 -5.41
CA GLY A 190 11.19 7.85 -4.09
C GLY A 190 10.73 6.91 -2.98
N VAL A 191 9.69 6.12 -3.23
CA VAL A 191 9.23 5.10 -2.28
C VAL A 191 10.28 4.00 -2.10
N PHE A 192 10.84 3.46 -3.18
CA PHE A 192 11.92 2.48 -3.10
C PHE A 192 13.10 3.00 -2.28
N LEU A 193 13.46 4.27 -2.48
CA LEU A 193 14.56 4.88 -1.78
C LEU A 193 14.25 5.02 -0.28
N LEU A 194 13.08 5.52 0.09
CA LEU A 194 12.69 5.71 1.49
C LEU A 194 12.41 4.41 2.26
N VAL A 195 11.87 3.40 1.58
CA VAL A 195 11.41 2.15 2.22
C VAL A 195 12.49 1.06 2.19
N LEU A 196 13.38 1.05 1.20
CA LEU A 196 14.35 -0.04 1.04
C LEU A 196 15.79 0.47 1.08
N VAL A 197 16.15 1.37 0.19
CA VAL A 197 17.56 1.74 -0.03
C VAL A 197 18.13 2.52 1.15
N LEU A 198 17.43 3.55 1.60
CA LEU A 198 17.91 4.47 2.62
C LEU A 198 18.03 3.80 4.01
N PRO A 199 17.04 3.01 4.48
CA PRO A 199 17.20 2.21 5.70
C PRO A 199 18.39 1.26 5.64
N LEU A 200 18.56 0.57 4.51
CA LEU A 200 19.64 -0.40 4.33
C LEU A 200 21.01 0.29 4.35
N LEU A 201 21.18 1.40 3.63
CA LEU A 201 22.45 2.12 3.59
C LEU A 201 22.80 2.78 4.92
N LEU A 202 21.84 3.49 5.53
CA LEU A 202 22.08 4.23 6.77
C LEU A 202 22.23 3.30 7.98
N GLY A 203 21.46 2.20 8.03
CA GLY A 203 21.59 1.20 9.08
C GLY A 203 22.94 0.48 9.08
N ASN A 204 23.58 0.35 7.90
CA ASN A 204 24.88 -0.29 7.74
C ASN A 204 26.06 0.70 7.63
N ALA A 205 25.81 2.01 7.78
CA ALA A 205 26.84 3.04 7.60
C ALA A 205 27.88 3.08 8.74
N GLY A 206 27.59 2.47 9.90
CA GLY A 206 28.48 2.46 11.06
C GLY A 206 28.56 3.77 11.84
N TRP A 207 27.78 4.79 11.47
CA TRP A 207 27.68 6.06 12.19
C TRP A 207 26.39 6.13 13.01
N THR A 208 26.50 6.56 14.27
CA THR A 208 25.38 6.63 15.22
C THR A 208 24.25 7.55 14.77
N TRP A 209 24.57 8.67 14.12
CA TRP A 209 23.55 9.56 13.57
C TRP A 209 22.83 8.93 12.37
N ALA A 210 23.53 8.11 11.57
CA ALA A 210 22.95 7.45 10.40
C ALA A 210 21.98 6.35 10.82
N THR A 211 22.36 5.54 11.82
CA THR A 211 21.46 4.53 12.40
C THR A 211 20.23 5.17 13.04
N ALA A 212 20.39 6.30 13.75
CA ALA A 212 19.27 7.05 14.32
C ALA A 212 18.31 7.59 13.24
N VAL A 213 18.83 8.01 12.08
CA VAL A 213 17.98 8.38 10.94
C VAL A 213 17.29 7.15 10.35
N ALA A 214 18.01 6.03 10.21
CA ALA A 214 17.46 4.78 9.69
C ALA A 214 16.26 4.31 10.53
N GLU A 215 16.32 4.42 11.85
CA GLU A 215 15.25 4.04 12.77
C GLU A 215 13.93 4.79 12.52
N VAL A 216 13.99 6.05 12.08
CA VAL A 216 12.81 6.88 11.82
C VAL A 216 12.34 6.83 10.36
N LEU A 217 12.92 5.96 9.53
CA LEU A 217 12.47 5.75 8.15
C LEU A 217 11.26 4.80 8.08
N PRO A 218 10.37 5.00 7.08
CA PRO A 218 9.17 4.18 6.96
C PRO A 218 9.51 2.71 6.66
N GLY A 219 10.62 2.45 5.99
CA GLY A 219 11.09 1.10 5.68
C GLY A 219 11.44 0.26 6.89
N THR A 220 12.21 0.84 7.81
CA THR A 220 12.58 0.19 9.08
C THR A 220 11.32 -0.15 9.87
N GLY A 221 10.40 0.81 10.02
CA GLY A 221 9.13 0.57 10.69
C GLY A 221 8.31 -0.56 10.05
N ALA A 222 8.23 -0.60 8.71
CA ALA A 222 7.53 -1.65 7.99
C ALA A 222 8.15 -3.04 8.22
N VAL A 223 9.48 -3.16 8.16
CA VAL A 223 10.20 -4.42 8.36
C VAL A 223 10.09 -4.88 9.81
N SER A 224 10.31 -3.99 10.79
CA SER A 224 10.15 -4.33 12.22
C SER A 224 8.74 -4.82 12.55
N LEU A 225 7.71 -4.22 11.95
CA LEU A 225 6.32 -4.67 12.13
C LEU A 225 6.10 -6.08 11.55
N LEU A 226 6.56 -6.33 10.33
CA LEU A 226 6.32 -7.59 9.61
C LEU A 226 7.14 -8.76 10.15
N LEU A 227 8.44 -8.55 10.38
CA LEU A 227 9.38 -9.61 10.73
C LEU A 227 9.60 -9.76 12.24
N GLY A 228 9.18 -8.77 13.05
CA GLY A 228 9.41 -8.81 14.50
C GLY A 228 10.88 -8.66 14.87
N GLU A 229 11.68 -8.01 14.02
CA GLU A 229 13.07 -7.70 14.32
C GLU A 229 13.12 -6.55 15.36
N ASP A 230 13.16 -6.92 16.64
CA ASP A 230 13.31 -6.02 17.79
C ASP A 230 14.74 -5.40 17.90
N GLY A 231 15.55 -5.50 16.84
CA GLY A 231 17.00 -5.27 16.85
C GLY A 231 17.47 -3.81 16.99
N GLN A 232 16.57 -2.83 17.10
CA GLN A 232 16.94 -1.40 17.15
C GLN A 232 16.24 -0.61 18.28
N GLY A 233 15.78 -1.27 19.35
CA GLY A 233 15.22 -0.60 20.52
C GLY A 233 13.90 0.16 20.30
N THR A 234 13.32 0.09 19.10
CA THR A 234 12.06 0.75 18.74
C THR A 234 10.89 -0.18 19.02
N THR A 235 9.95 0.26 19.85
CA THR A 235 8.74 -0.52 20.14
C THR A 235 7.88 -0.69 18.89
N ARG A 236 7.13 -1.80 18.80
CA ARG A 236 6.15 -2.04 17.72
C ARG A 236 5.19 -0.85 17.51
N GLN A 237 4.81 -0.18 18.59
CA GLN A 237 3.95 1.00 18.55
C GLN A 237 4.64 2.21 17.92
N ALA A 238 5.92 2.46 18.27
CA ALA A 238 6.71 3.53 17.69
C ALA A 238 6.95 3.30 16.19
N ALA A 239 7.27 2.06 15.79
CA ALA A 239 7.40 1.69 14.37
C ALA A 239 6.11 1.99 13.57
N GLY A 240 4.95 1.61 14.13
CA GLY A 240 3.65 1.94 13.55
C GLY A 240 3.39 3.45 13.47
N ALA A 241 3.72 4.20 14.52
CA ALA A 241 3.54 5.64 14.55
C ALA A 241 4.41 6.36 13.51
N VAL A 242 5.68 5.98 13.38
CA VAL A 242 6.60 6.52 12.37
C VAL A 242 6.08 6.25 10.96
N LEU A 243 5.68 5.01 10.68
CA LEU A 243 5.16 4.62 9.37
C LEU A 243 3.89 5.40 9.02
N LEU A 244 2.95 5.55 9.96
CA LEU A 244 1.73 6.33 9.77
C LEU A 244 2.02 7.84 9.63
N ALA A 245 3.01 8.37 10.34
CA ALA A 245 3.42 9.78 10.22
C ALA A 245 3.96 10.08 8.82
N TRP A 246 4.80 9.20 8.27
CA TRP A 246 5.29 9.30 6.89
C TRP A 246 4.16 9.20 5.86
N ALA A 247 3.26 8.22 6.02
CA ALA A 247 2.10 8.07 5.15
C ALA A 247 1.18 9.29 5.17
N GLY A 248 0.83 9.78 6.36
CA GLY A 248 0.00 10.97 6.55
C GLY A 248 0.67 12.24 6.04
N GLY A 249 1.97 12.41 6.30
CA GLY A 249 2.76 13.54 5.80
C GLY A 249 2.82 13.58 4.28
N ALA A 250 3.08 12.44 3.63
CA ALA A 250 3.10 12.36 2.17
C ALA A 250 1.71 12.65 1.55
N LEU A 251 0.64 12.10 2.13
CA LEU A 251 -0.73 12.40 1.69
C LEU A 251 -1.07 13.89 1.85
N LEU A 252 -0.70 14.49 2.99
CA LEU A 252 -0.94 15.91 3.26
C LEU A 252 -0.18 16.78 2.26
N LEU A 253 1.11 16.50 2.02
CA LEU A 253 1.93 17.24 1.06
C LEU A 253 1.41 17.09 -0.37
N GLY A 254 1.03 15.88 -0.77
CA GLY A 254 0.39 15.61 -2.05
C GLY A 254 -0.92 16.38 -2.21
N TRP A 255 -1.78 16.34 -1.20
CA TRP A 255 -3.04 17.09 -1.18
C TRP A 255 -2.81 18.61 -1.27
N LEU A 256 -1.92 19.17 -0.45
CA LEU A 256 -1.60 20.60 -0.47
C LEU A 256 -1.11 21.06 -1.84
N ARG A 257 -0.28 20.26 -2.52
CA ARG A 257 0.16 20.55 -3.89
C ARG A 257 -1.02 20.58 -4.87
N THR A 258 -1.92 19.60 -4.80
CA THR A 258 -3.10 19.55 -5.69
C THR A 258 -4.07 20.70 -5.50
N VAL A 259 -4.11 21.32 -4.30
CA VAL A 259 -4.97 22.47 -3.99
C VAL A 259 -4.30 23.80 -4.36
N ARG A 260 -2.97 23.91 -4.24
CA ARG A 260 -2.25 25.19 -4.44
C ARG A 260 -1.99 25.56 -5.89
N ASP A 261 -1.82 24.59 -6.78
CA ASP A 261 -1.45 24.82 -8.18
C ASP A 261 -2.64 25.29 -9.06
N ASP A 262 -3.72 25.77 -8.44
CA ASP A 262 -4.95 26.26 -9.10
C ASP A 262 -5.01 27.77 -9.31
N VAL A 263 -4.04 28.51 -8.77
CA VAL A 263 -4.03 29.99 -8.77
C VAL A 263 -3.10 30.56 -9.85
N ARG A 264 -2.70 29.76 -10.85
CA ARG A 264 -1.84 30.20 -11.97
C ARG A 264 -2.38 29.70 -13.29
#